data_AF-A0AAW4XKL9-F1
#
_entry.id   AF-A0AAW4XKL9-F1
#
_cell.length_a   1.000
_cell.length_b   1.000
_cell.length_c   1.000
_cell.angle_alpha   90.00
_cell.angle_beta   90.00
_cell.angle_gamma   90.00
#
_symmetry.space_group_name_H-M   'P 1'
#
loop_
_entity.id
_entity.type
_entity.pdbx_description
1 polymer ?
#
loop_
_entity_poly.entity_id
_entity_poly.type
_entity_poly.pdbx_seq_one_letter_code
_entity_poly.pdbx_strand_id
1 'polypeptide(L)'
;MRGARVGVIGTGASAAQLVPALTDHACRVTVFQRTPAWVLPRPRTRVPLPYRARRTVEYWRNETLLPALIGSQRRRTALEARALRHLHAQIPDPVLRRALTPSYRIGCKRIIFSDTFYPALRRPTTILKTSPITELAADAVHTADGRRHEIDVLVHATGFHVSAALMRMPVHGRNGISLQEIWARDGAAAHLGTTMAGIPNAFVLGGPNTGVGHTSVLFMLESQFRYIAAALEETDRIGADALVVREQAQHRFTTRIHHDSAATTWTRGGCHSWYLDREGINRSLWPGPTWRYRLHTRTFDLHNYTSIRASAGDSDGVDPVEPGHQRTGTSTATTFD
;
A
#
# COMPACT_ATOMS: atom_id res chain seq x y z
N MET A 1 18.41 11.68 -20.95
CA MET A 1 19.02 10.57 -20.17
C MET A 1 20.25 9.96 -20.84
N ARG A 2 20.36 9.92 -22.19
CA ARG A 2 21.59 9.45 -22.85
C ARG A 2 22.79 10.26 -22.37
N GLY A 3 23.81 9.58 -21.84
CA GLY A 3 25.02 10.20 -21.32
C GLY A 3 24.94 10.75 -19.89
N ALA A 4 23.78 10.73 -19.24
CA ALA A 4 23.61 11.28 -17.89
C ALA A 4 23.99 10.29 -16.78
N ARG A 5 24.52 10.81 -15.67
CA ARG A 5 24.76 10.13 -14.40
C ARG A 5 23.49 10.22 -13.57
N VAL A 6 22.84 9.09 -13.28
CA VAL A 6 21.53 9.07 -12.61
C VAL A 6 21.67 8.50 -11.20
N GLY A 7 21.22 9.24 -10.19
CA GLY A 7 21.03 8.76 -8.83
C GLY A 7 19.62 8.22 -8.64
N VAL A 8 19.46 7.07 -8.00
CA VAL A 8 18.14 6.50 -7.64
C VAL A 8 18.10 6.25 -6.14
N ILE A 9 17.21 6.95 -5.44
CA ILE A 9 16.99 6.74 -4.00
C ILE A 9 15.84 5.74 -3.81
N GLY A 10 16.17 4.57 -3.27
CA GLY A 10 15.21 3.52 -2.96
C GLY A 10 15.35 2.27 -3.84
N THR A 11 14.93 1.14 -3.29
CA THR A 11 15.00 -0.19 -3.92
C THR A 11 13.67 -0.95 -3.83
N GLY A 12 12.57 -0.22 -3.70
CA GLY A 12 11.22 -0.76 -3.71
C GLY A 12 10.74 -1.15 -5.10
N ALA A 13 9.43 -1.42 -5.24
CA ALA A 13 8.83 -1.85 -6.51
C ALA A 13 9.08 -0.86 -7.66
N SER A 14 8.98 0.46 -7.40
CA SER A 14 9.26 1.50 -8.41
C SER A 14 10.69 1.39 -8.92
N ALA A 15 11.68 1.32 -8.01
CA ALA A 15 13.08 1.15 -8.35
C ALA A 15 13.33 -0.13 -9.18
N ALA A 16 12.70 -1.24 -8.79
CA ALA A 16 12.87 -2.50 -9.51
C ALA A 16 12.33 -2.50 -10.95
N GLN A 17 11.43 -1.57 -11.28
CA GLN A 17 10.93 -1.36 -12.64
C GLN A 17 11.78 -0.36 -13.42
N LEU A 18 12.17 0.76 -12.78
CA LEU A 18 12.88 1.84 -13.47
C LEU A 18 14.37 1.57 -13.63
N VAL A 19 15.05 0.95 -12.65
CA VAL A 19 16.52 0.74 -12.69
C VAL A 19 16.94 -0.04 -13.94
N PRO A 20 16.31 -1.17 -14.31
CA PRO A 20 16.63 -1.85 -15.56
C PRO A 20 16.57 -0.93 -16.79
N ALA A 21 15.49 -0.17 -16.94
CA ALA A 21 15.30 0.74 -18.06
C ALA A 21 16.31 1.91 -18.06
N LEU A 22 16.65 2.44 -16.88
CA LEU A 22 17.67 3.48 -16.75
C LEU A 22 19.05 2.98 -17.19
N THR A 23 19.41 1.75 -16.82
CA THR A 23 20.73 1.19 -17.12
C THR A 23 20.95 0.89 -18.60
N ASP A 24 19.90 0.92 -19.44
CA ASP A 24 19.97 0.82 -20.90
C ASP A 24 20.31 2.15 -21.59
N HIS A 25 20.22 3.28 -20.87
CA HIS A 25 20.30 4.61 -21.48
C HIS A 25 21.23 5.58 -20.76
N ALA A 26 21.36 5.49 -19.44
CA ALA A 26 22.25 6.33 -18.65
C ALA A 26 23.72 5.87 -18.78
N CYS A 27 24.67 6.81 -18.67
CA CYS A 27 26.09 6.45 -18.68
C CYS A 27 26.49 5.75 -17.37
N ARG A 28 25.86 6.14 -16.26
CA ARG A 28 26.06 5.57 -14.93
C ARG A 28 24.78 5.68 -14.11
N VAL A 29 24.45 4.62 -13.37
CA VAL A 29 23.31 4.59 -12.44
C VAL A 29 23.81 4.27 -11.04
N THR A 30 23.68 5.20 -10.10
CA THR A 30 23.99 4.99 -8.69
C THR A 30 22.70 4.73 -7.92
N VAL A 31 22.54 3.51 -7.40
CA VAL A 31 21.36 3.10 -6.62
C VAL A 31 21.68 3.20 -5.14
N PHE A 32 20.98 4.10 -4.43
CA PHE A 32 21.09 4.27 -2.98
C PHE A 32 20.07 3.39 -2.26
N GLN A 33 20.56 2.35 -1.62
CA GLN A 33 19.77 1.34 -0.93
C GLN A 33 19.91 1.48 0.58
N ARG A 34 18.79 1.78 1.26
CA ARG A 34 18.72 1.69 2.72
C ARG A 34 18.50 0.27 3.23
N THR A 35 17.56 -0.46 2.62
CA THR A 35 17.24 -1.84 3.01
C THR A 35 16.88 -2.64 1.75
N PRO A 36 17.50 -3.80 1.50
CA PRO A 36 17.17 -4.60 0.34
C PRO A 36 15.75 -5.20 0.41
N ALA A 37 15.14 -5.41 -0.76
CA ALA A 37 13.83 -6.03 -0.89
C ALA A 37 13.96 -7.53 -1.20
N TRP A 38 12.99 -8.33 -0.74
CA TRP A 38 12.84 -9.70 -1.22
C TRP A 38 12.38 -9.71 -2.68
N VAL A 39 13.16 -10.34 -3.56
CA VAL A 39 12.85 -10.46 -4.98
C VAL A 39 12.64 -11.93 -5.35
N LEU A 40 11.51 -12.21 -5.97
CA LEU A 40 11.17 -13.51 -6.55
C LEU A 40 11.20 -13.43 -8.08
N PRO A 41 11.46 -14.56 -8.76
CA PRO A 41 11.34 -14.62 -10.21
C PRO A 41 9.90 -14.33 -10.63
N ARG A 42 9.74 -13.63 -11.76
CA ARG A 42 8.43 -13.28 -12.29
C ARG A 42 7.67 -14.55 -12.66
N PRO A 43 6.44 -14.75 -12.15
CA PRO A 43 5.68 -15.94 -12.50
C PRO A 43 5.28 -15.87 -13.99
N ARG A 44 5.50 -16.96 -14.73
CA ARG A 44 5.18 -17.06 -16.16
C ARG A 44 3.94 -17.91 -16.35
N THR A 45 2.89 -17.34 -16.94
CA THR A 45 1.72 -18.10 -17.40
C THR A 45 1.87 -18.27 -18.89
N ARG A 46 2.40 -19.42 -19.31
CA ARG A 46 2.74 -19.71 -20.71
C ARG A 46 1.58 -20.32 -21.51
N VAL A 47 0.49 -20.68 -20.84
CA VAL A 47 -0.67 -21.33 -21.48
C VAL A 47 -1.64 -20.26 -21.97
N PRO A 48 -2.01 -20.26 -23.26
CA PRO A 48 -3.06 -19.39 -23.78
C PRO A 48 -4.40 -19.85 -23.23
N LEU A 49 -4.90 -19.15 -22.21
CA LEU A 49 -6.19 -19.42 -21.60
C LEU A 49 -7.16 -18.28 -21.93
N PRO A 50 -8.46 -18.56 -22.10
CA PRO A 50 -9.48 -17.51 -22.13
C PRO A 50 -9.35 -16.59 -20.92
N TYR A 51 -9.65 -15.30 -21.09
CA TYR A 51 -9.42 -14.27 -20.06
C TYR A 51 -9.97 -14.65 -18.67
N ARG A 52 -11.20 -15.17 -18.61
CA ARG A 52 -11.83 -15.60 -17.36
C ARG A 52 -11.07 -16.75 -16.69
N ALA A 53 -10.67 -17.76 -17.45
CA ALA A 53 -9.89 -18.89 -16.94
C ALA A 53 -8.51 -18.44 -16.44
N ARG A 54 -7.82 -17.59 -17.22
CA ARG A 54 -6.53 -16.99 -16.81
C ARG A 54 -6.68 -16.24 -15.49
N ARG A 55 -7.70 -15.39 -15.34
CA ARG A 55 -7.95 -14.63 -14.11
C ARG A 55 -8.14 -15.56 -12.90
N THR A 56 -8.89 -16.65 -13.05
CA THR A 56 -9.10 -17.65 -11.99
C THR A 56 -7.80 -18.36 -11.61
N VAL A 57 -7.00 -18.79 -12.59
CA VAL A 57 -5.71 -19.43 -12.35
C VAL A 57 -4.74 -18.49 -11.63
N GLU A 58 -4.66 -17.24 -12.08
CA GLU A 58 -3.84 -16.20 -11.46
C GLU A 58 -4.25 -15.92 -10.01
N TYR A 59 -5.56 -15.81 -9.77
CA TYR A 59 -6.11 -15.62 -8.43
C TYR A 59 -5.69 -16.76 -7.48
N TRP A 60 -5.95 -18.02 -7.87
CA TRP A 60 -5.63 -19.16 -7.01
C TRP A 60 -4.13 -19.33 -6.81
N ARG A 61 -3.33 -19.10 -7.86
CA ARG A 61 -1.87 -19.11 -7.75
C ARG A 61 -1.38 -18.09 -6.71
N ASN A 62 -1.92 -16.88 -6.74
CA ASN A 62 -1.55 -15.83 -5.81
C ASN A 62 -2.04 -16.11 -4.38
N GLU A 63 -3.24 -16.68 -4.21
CA GLU A 63 -3.73 -17.15 -2.89
C GLU A 63 -2.81 -18.22 -2.27
N THR A 64 -2.12 -19.03 -3.06
CA THR A 64 -1.17 -20.04 -2.51
C THR A 64 0.03 -19.43 -1.79
N LEU A 65 0.33 -18.14 -1.99
CA LEU A 65 1.40 -17.43 -1.30
C LEU A 65 1.03 -17.10 0.15
N LEU A 66 -0.25 -16.88 0.44
CA LEU A 66 -0.72 -16.40 1.74
C LEU A 66 -0.28 -17.26 2.93
N PRO A 67 -0.34 -18.61 2.91
CA PRO A 67 0.08 -19.42 4.05
C PRO A 67 1.52 -19.16 4.49
N ALA A 68 2.42 -18.79 3.57
CA ALA A 68 3.80 -18.41 3.90
C ALA A 68 3.87 -17.05 4.63
N LEU A 69 2.88 -16.19 4.45
CA LEU A 69 2.85 -14.84 5.02
C LEU A 69 2.17 -14.81 6.40
N ILE A 70 1.14 -15.62 6.62
CA ILE A 70 0.30 -15.52 7.83
C ILE A 70 0.60 -16.53 8.95
N GLY A 71 1.44 -17.56 8.72
CA GLY A 71 1.80 -18.46 9.83
C GLY A 71 2.62 -19.71 9.52
N SER A 72 2.69 -20.17 8.26
CA SER A 72 3.44 -21.40 7.96
C SER A 72 4.94 -21.15 7.86
N GLN A 73 5.67 -21.41 8.95
CA GLN A 73 7.13 -21.27 8.97
C GLN A 73 7.83 -22.10 7.89
N ARG A 74 7.41 -23.36 7.68
CA ARG A 74 7.98 -24.23 6.64
C ARG A 74 7.83 -23.62 5.24
N ARG A 75 6.63 -23.12 4.89
CA ARG A 75 6.38 -22.49 3.58
C ARG A 75 7.12 -21.16 3.44
N ARG A 76 7.23 -20.38 4.53
CA ARG A 76 8.00 -19.14 4.56
C ARG A 76 9.49 -19.40 4.30
N THR A 77 10.10 -20.35 5.01
CA THR A 77 11.50 -20.74 4.79
C THR A 77 11.74 -21.24 3.37
N ALA A 78 10.81 -22.04 2.81
CA ALA A 78 10.90 -22.48 1.42
C ALA A 78 10.84 -21.31 0.42
N LEU A 79 10.02 -20.30 0.71
CA LEU A 79 9.91 -19.08 -0.10
C LEU A 79 11.16 -18.20 0.01
N GLU A 80 11.72 -18.02 1.22
CA GLU A 80 13.01 -17.35 1.45
C GLU A 80 14.12 -18.05 0.66
N ALA A 81 14.20 -19.38 0.77
CA ALA A 81 15.18 -20.17 0.02
C ALA A 81 15.01 -20.02 -1.50
N ARG A 82 13.76 -19.92 -2.00
CA ARG A 82 13.49 -19.66 -3.42
C ARG A 82 14.00 -18.28 -3.85
N ALA A 83 13.80 -17.25 -3.03
CA ALA A 83 14.29 -15.90 -3.30
C ALA A 83 15.83 -15.82 -3.24
N LEU A 84 16.46 -16.47 -2.26
CA LEU A 84 17.92 -16.54 -2.15
C LEU A 84 18.54 -17.27 -3.34
N ARG A 85 17.95 -18.39 -3.79
CA ARG A 85 18.39 -19.07 -5.02
C ARG A 85 18.30 -18.16 -6.25
N HIS A 86 17.24 -17.36 -6.36
CA HIS A 86 17.09 -16.37 -7.44
C HIS A 86 18.18 -15.31 -7.40
N LEU A 87 18.45 -14.74 -6.21
CA LEU A 87 19.55 -13.80 -6.00
C LEU A 87 20.90 -14.42 -6.39
N HIS A 88 21.20 -15.63 -5.88
CA HIS A 88 22.47 -16.30 -6.10
C HIS A 88 22.70 -16.64 -7.58
N ALA A 89 21.64 -17.02 -8.30
CA ALA A 89 21.70 -17.32 -9.72
C ALA A 89 22.00 -16.07 -10.58
N GLN A 90 21.54 -14.88 -10.17
CA GLN A 90 21.70 -13.67 -10.98
C GLN A 90 22.90 -12.81 -10.58
N ILE A 91 23.33 -12.86 -9.32
CA ILE A 91 24.46 -12.09 -8.79
C ILE A 91 25.58 -13.07 -8.39
N PRO A 92 26.68 -13.20 -9.15
CA PRO A 92 27.82 -14.04 -8.74
C PRO A 92 28.65 -13.45 -7.59
N ASP A 93 28.79 -12.11 -7.54
CA ASP A 93 29.63 -11.40 -6.59
C ASP A 93 29.13 -11.57 -5.13
N PRO A 94 29.94 -12.16 -4.23
CA PRO A 94 29.55 -12.37 -2.83
C PRO A 94 29.36 -11.07 -2.04
N VAL A 95 30.05 -9.99 -2.38
CA VAL A 95 29.88 -8.69 -1.70
C VAL A 95 28.52 -8.11 -2.04
N LEU A 96 28.19 -8.04 -3.34
CA LEU A 96 26.89 -7.57 -3.81
C LEU A 96 25.73 -8.46 -3.32
N ARG A 97 25.91 -9.79 -3.25
CA ARG A 97 24.92 -10.71 -2.65
C ARG A 97 24.60 -10.35 -1.21
N ARG A 98 25.61 -10.11 -0.37
CA ARG A 98 25.40 -9.73 1.04
C ARG A 98 24.64 -8.41 1.14
N ALA A 99 25.01 -7.41 0.33
CA ALA A 99 24.31 -6.13 0.29
C ALA A 99 22.84 -6.25 -0.17
N LEU A 100 22.52 -7.24 -1.01
CA LEU A 100 21.16 -7.47 -1.53
C LEU A 100 20.34 -8.46 -0.72
N THR A 101 20.88 -9.05 0.35
CA THR A 101 20.18 -10.02 1.19
C THR A 101 19.42 -9.32 2.31
N PRO A 102 18.08 -9.42 2.37
CA PRO A 102 17.30 -8.83 3.46
C PRO A 102 17.57 -9.45 4.83
N SER A 103 17.61 -8.60 5.85
CA SER A 103 17.74 -8.98 7.27
C SER A 103 16.40 -9.23 7.98
N TYR A 104 15.29 -9.14 7.24
CA TYR A 104 13.92 -9.32 7.75
C TYR A 104 13.22 -10.45 6.99
N ARG A 105 12.13 -10.99 7.57
CA ARG A 105 11.40 -12.13 6.99
C ARG A 105 10.67 -11.79 5.69
N ILE A 106 10.62 -12.73 4.77
CA ILE A 106 9.92 -12.53 3.50
C ILE A 106 8.43 -12.24 3.73
N GLY A 107 7.93 -11.21 3.06
CA GLY A 107 6.55 -10.74 3.21
C GLY A 107 6.35 -9.61 4.20
N CYS A 108 7.34 -9.29 5.06
CA CYS A 108 7.24 -8.13 5.96
C CYS A 108 7.07 -6.81 5.17
N LYS A 109 7.74 -6.72 4.01
CA LYS A 109 7.48 -5.73 2.96
C LYS A 109 6.95 -6.43 1.73
N ARG A 110 6.34 -5.67 0.81
CA ARG A 110 5.81 -6.20 -0.46
C ARG A 110 6.92 -6.90 -1.24
N ILE A 111 6.67 -8.16 -1.60
CA ILE A 111 7.62 -8.97 -2.38
C ILE A 111 7.65 -8.42 -3.81
N ILE A 112 8.86 -8.26 -4.35
CA ILE A 112 9.07 -7.80 -5.73
C ILE A 112 9.15 -9.03 -6.65
N PHE A 113 8.48 -8.98 -7.80
CA PHE A 113 8.58 -10.01 -8.83
C PHE A 113 9.32 -9.48 -10.04
N SER A 114 10.61 -9.83 -10.18
CA SER A 114 11.46 -9.30 -11.24
C SER A 114 12.54 -10.29 -11.66
N ASP A 115 12.67 -10.48 -12.97
CA ASP A 115 13.76 -11.22 -13.60
C ASP A 115 14.92 -10.28 -14.02
N THR A 116 14.70 -8.96 -14.01
CA THR A 116 15.60 -7.95 -14.60
C THR A 116 16.29 -7.05 -13.58
N PHE A 117 15.80 -6.99 -12.34
CA PHE A 117 16.35 -6.10 -11.32
C PHE A 117 17.79 -6.44 -10.92
N TYR A 118 18.06 -7.70 -10.56
CA TYR A 118 19.43 -8.12 -10.22
C TYR A 118 20.40 -8.02 -11.42
N PRO A 119 20.03 -8.43 -12.64
CA PRO A 119 20.87 -8.19 -13.82
C PRO A 119 21.24 -6.72 -14.03
N ALA A 120 20.30 -5.79 -13.79
CA ALA A 120 20.56 -4.36 -13.91
C ALA A 120 21.59 -3.86 -12.88
N LEU A 121 21.53 -4.38 -11.64
CA LEU A 121 22.50 -4.06 -10.59
C LEU A 121 23.90 -4.63 -10.83
N ARG A 122 24.01 -5.66 -11.69
CA ARG A 122 25.30 -6.27 -12.06
C ARG A 122 26.00 -5.54 -13.21
N ARG A 123 25.31 -4.62 -13.91
CA ARG A 123 25.92 -3.95 -15.06
C ARG A 123 27.15 -3.14 -14.62
N PRO A 124 28.22 -3.08 -15.44
CA PRO A 124 29.40 -2.28 -15.12
C PRO A 124 29.08 -0.79 -14.90
N THR A 125 28.01 -0.30 -15.51
CA THR A 125 27.51 1.07 -15.40
C THR A 125 26.66 1.31 -14.14
N THR A 126 26.40 0.28 -13.33
CA THR A 126 25.56 0.39 -12.13
C THR A 126 26.40 0.29 -10.86
N ILE A 127 26.16 1.20 -9.92
CA ILE A 127 26.82 1.21 -8.61
C ILE A 127 25.74 1.11 -7.53
N LEU A 128 25.82 0.11 -6.66
CA LEU A 128 24.99 0.03 -5.46
C LEU A 128 25.70 0.72 -4.29
N LYS A 129 24.99 1.60 -3.58
CA LYS A 129 25.45 2.28 -2.37
C LYS A 129 24.54 1.96 -1.20
N THR A 130 25.13 1.48 -0.11
CA THR A 130 24.43 1.15 1.14
C THR A 130 24.76 2.09 2.29
N SER A 131 25.77 2.94 2.14
CA SER A 131 26.09 4.03 3.07
C SER A 131 24.92 5.02 3.15
N PRO A 132 24.49 5.45 4.35
CA PRO A 132 23.43 6.45 4.50
C PRO A 132 23.74 7.73 3.72
N ILE A 133 22.70 8.35 3.14
CA ILE A 133 22.80 9.68 2.55
C ILE A 133 22.80 10.70 3.70
N THR A 134 23.73 11.65 3.66
CA THR A 134 23.85 12.73 4.65
C THR A 134 23.37 14.07 4.09
N GLU A 135 23.61 14.32 2.80
CA GLU A 135 23.30 15.61 2.17
C GLU A 135 23.04 15.44 0.67
N LEU A 136 22.14 16.27 0.12
CA LEU A 136 21.93 16.43 -1.30
C LEU A 136 22.51 17.78 -1.72
N ALA A 137 23.51 17.76 -2.59
CA ALA A 137 24.04 18.94 -3.25
C ALA A 137 23.37 19.14 -4.62
N ALA A 138 23.58 20.30 -5.24
CA ALA A 138 23.00 20.63 -6.54
C ALA A 138 23.35 19.62 -7.65
N ASP A 139 24.53 19.00 -7.57
CA ASP A 139 25.09 18.09 -8.59
C ASP A 139 25.61 16.76 -8.00
N ALA A 140 25.31 16.46 -6.73
CA ALA A 140 25.81 15.26 -6.07
C ALA A 140 24.95 14.79 -4.89
N VAL A 141 25.13 13.52 -4.53
CA VAL A 141 24.65 12.94 -3.27
C VAL A 141 25.85 12.63 -2.39
N HIS A 142 25.83 13.09 -1.15
CA HIS A 142 26.86 12.82 -0.15
C HIS A 142 26.43 11.67 0.76
N THR A 143 27.34 10.76 1.05
CA THR A 143 27.11 9.62 1.94
C THR A 143 28.00 9.66 3.17
N ALA A 144 27.55 9.00 4.24
CA ALA A 144 28.20 9.01 5.55
C ALA A 144 29.62 8.40 5.58
N ASP A 145 30.02 7.69 4.52
CA ASP A 145 31.39 7.22 4.31
C ASP A 145 32.32 8.31 3.73
N GLY A 146 31.88 9.57 3.71
CA GLY A 146 32.61 10.73 3.21
C GLY A 146 32.66 10.81 1.69
N ARG A 147 31.91 9.96 0.97
CA ARG A 147 31.96 9.92 -0.50
C ARG A 147 30.95 10.89 -1.12
N ARG A 148 31.40 11.55 -2.19
CA ARG A 148 30.57 12.35 -3.08
C ARG A 148 30.21 11.54 -4.32
N HIS A 149 28.91 11.47 -4.64
CA HIS A 149 28.38 10.77 -5.80
C HIS A 149 27.77 11.75 -6.78
N GLU A 150 28.54 12.11 -7.80
CA GLU A 150 28.11 13.06 -8.82
C GLU A 150 26.99 12.50 -9.69
N ILE A 151 25.95 13.31 -9.87
CA ILE A 151 24.74 12.98 -10.61
C ILE A 151 24.24 14.20 -11.38
N ASP A 152 23.63 13.96 -12.53
CA ASP A 152 22.96 14.99 -13.33
C ASP A 152 21.44 14.91 -13.14
N VAL A 153 20.93 13.76 -12.71
CA VAL A 153 19.51 13.52 -12.46
C VAL A 153 19.34 12.69 -11.18
N LEU A 154 18.44 13.11 -10.30
CA LEU A 154 18.04 12.36 -9.11
C LEU A 154 16.61 11.83 -9.26
N VAL A 155 16.43 10.53 -9.03
CA VAL A 155 15.13 9.85 -9.07
C VAL A 155 14.73 9.43 -7.66
N HIS A 156 13.60 9.97 -7.17
CA HIS A 156 13.00 9.59 -5.89
C HIS A 156 12.10 8.36 -6.06
N ALA A 157 12.65 7.17 -5.83
CA ALA A 157 11.91 5.91 -5.78
C ALA A 157 11.57 5.52 -4.33
N THR A 158 11.16 6.50 -3.52
CA THR A 158 11.05 6.44 -2.06
C THR A 158 9.75 5.81 -1.53
N GLY A 159 8.75 5.60 -2.40
CA GLY A 159 7.47 4.99 -2.05
C GLY A 159 6.32 6.01 -1.95
N PHE A 160 5.30 5.69 -1.17
CA PHE A 160 4.07 6.49 -1.05
C PHE A 160 3.60 6.56 0.40
N HIS A 161 2.94 7.67 0.76
CA HIS A 161 2.12 7.78 1.96
C HIS A 161 0.70 7.30 1.66
N VAL A 162 0.46 6.00 1.75
CA VAL A 162 -0.76 5.35 1.24
C VAL A 162 -2.04 5.85 1.92
N SER A 163 -2.01 6.20 3.21
CA SER A 163 -3.15 6.74 3.94
C SER A 163 -3.35 8.26 3.79
N ALA A 164 -2.37 8.99 3.23
CA ALA A 164 -2.40 10.45 3.24
C ALA A 164 -3.53 11.05 2.39
N ALA A 165 -3.96 10.38 1.32
CA ALA A 165 -5.04 10.88 0.47
C ALA A 165 -6.37 11.01 1.23
N LEU A 166 -6.76 9.98 2.00
CA LEU A 166 -7.98 10.02 2.82
C LEU A 166 -7.83 10.96 4.02
N MET A 167 -6.63 11.06 4.60
CA MET A 167 -6.37 12.00 5.70
C MET A 167 -6.36 13.48 5.27
N ARG A 168 -6.23 13.77 3.96
CA ARG A 168 -6.20 15.14 3.42
C ARG A 168 -7.56 15.64 2.95
N MET A 169 -8.54 14.76 2.79
CA MET A 169 -9.90 15.15 2.40
C MET A 169 -10.70 15.45 3.66
N PRO A 170 -11.23 16.67 3.88
CA PRO A 170 -12.01 16.95 5.08
C PRO A 170 -13.32 16.15 5.04
N VAL A 171 -13.49 15.21 5.96
CA VAL A 171 -14.70 14.37 6.05
C VAL A 171 -15.29 14.53 7.43
N HIS A 172 -16.47 15.13 7.50
CA HIS A 172 -17.20 15.35 8.73
C HIS A 172 -18.47 14.50 8.73
N GLY A 173 -18.70 13.79 9.83
CA GLY A 173 -19.91 13.04 10.10
C GLY A 173 -20.94 13.87 10.88
N ARG A 174 -21.84 13.17 11.55
CA ARG A 174 -22.89 13.81 12.35
C ARG A 174 -22.28 14.63 13.49
N ASN A 175 -22.91 15.76 13.83
CA ASN A 175 -22.46 16.66 14.90
C ASN A 175 -21.04 17.21 14.70
N GLY A 176 -20.58 17.35 13.45
CA GLY A 176 -19.26 17.90 13.13
C GLY A 176 -18.08 16.97 13.39
N ILE A 177 -18.32 15.68 13.66
CA ILE A 177 -17.28 14.70 13.97
C ILE A 177 -16.32 14.56 12.78
N SER A 178 -15.03 14.87 12.97
CA SER A 178 -14.00 14.72 11.94
C SER A 178 -13.46 13.29 11.87
N LEU A 179 -13.50 12.69 10.69
CA LEU A 179 -12.89 11.37 10.44
C LEU A 179 -11.37 11.41 10.64
N GLN A 180 -10.74 12.52 10.26
CA GLN A 180 -9.30 12.70 10.37
C GLN A 180 -8.87 12.72 11.84
N GLU A 181 -9.62 13.41 12.69
CA GLU A 181 -9.36 13.47 14.13
C GLU A 181 -9.54 12.09 14.78
N ILE A 182 -10.62 11.37 14.44
CA ILE A 182 -10.83 10.00 14.93
C ILE A 182 -9.66 9.10 14.54
N TRP A 183 -9.26 9.11 13.27
CA TRP A 183 -8.18 8.25 12.80
C TRP A 183 -6.79 8.67 13.32
N ALA A 184 -6.57 9.96 13.59
CA ALA A 184 -5.34 10.43 14.22
C ALA A 184 -5.24 10.02 15.70
N ARG A 185 -6.39 9.99 16.40
CA ARG A 185 -6.48 9.58 17.81
C ARG A 185 -6.41 8.06 17.98
N ASP A 186 -7.26 7.32 17.26
CA ASP A 186 -7.54 5.89 17.52
C ASP A 186 -6.86 4.95 16.50
N GLY A 187 -6.26 5.52 15.46
CA GLY A 187 -5.76 4.82 14.28
C GLY A 187 -6.87 4.47 13.30
N ALA A 188 -6.51 4.40 12.01
CA ALA A 188 -7.49 4.19 10.95
C ALA A 188 -8.26 2.87 11.12
N ALA A 189 -9.59 2.95 11.07
CA ALA A 189 -10.50 1.84 11.30
C ALA A 189 -11.81 2.04 10.53
N ALA A 190 -12.34 0.95 9.98
CA ALA A 190 -13.65 0.91 9.33
C ALA A 190 -14.23 -0.51 9.38
N HIS A 191 -15.55 -0.62 9.50
CA HIS A 191 -16.24 -1.90 9.39
C HIS A 191 -16.11 -2.42 7.95
N LEU A 192 -15.62 -3.66 7.80
CA LEU A 192 -15.27 -4.28 6.51
C LEU A 192 -14.29 -3.44 5.68
N GLY A 193 -13.60 -2.47 6.29
CA GLY A 193 -12.77 -1.51 5.57
C GLY A 193 -13.55 -0.54 4.66
N THR A 194 -14.87 -0.45 4.84
CA THR A 194 -15.79 0.26 3.92
C THR A 194 -16.58 1.37 4.63
N THR A 195 -17.27 1.07 5.73
CA THR A 195 -18.16 2.01 6.41
C THR A 195 -17.61 2.39 7.77
N MET A 196 -17.83 3.64 8.20
CA MET A 196 -17.28 4.16 9.46
C MET A 196 -18.39 4.57 10.43
N ALA A 197 -18.26 4.19 11.69
CA ALA A 197 -19.18 4.63 12.73
C ALA A 197 -19.11 6.15 12.88
N GLY A 198 -20.25 6.79 13.11
CA GLY A 198 -20.36 8.24 13.24
C GLY A 198 -20.37 9.04 11.92
N ILE A 199 -20.10 8.40 10.78
CA ILE A 199 -20.12 9.03 9.45
C ILE A 199 -21.22 8.38 8.58
N PRO A 200 -22.48 8.87 8.62
CA PRO A 200 -23.58 8.29 7.86
C PRO A 200 -23.39 8.41 6.35
N ASN A 201 -23.86 7.41 5.60
CA ASN A 201 -23.85 7.37 4.12
C ASN A 201 -22.47 7.58 3.46
N ALA A 202 -21.38 7.43 4.22
CA ALA A 202 -20.02 7.51 3.72
C ALA A 202 -19.41 6.12 3.54
N PHE A 203 -18.86 5.88 2.35
CA PHE A 203 -18.22 4.62 1.98
C PHE A 203 -16.81 4.89 1.47
N VAL A 204 -15.85 4.10 1.95
CA VAL A 204 -14.45 4.15 1.49
C VAL A 204 -14.13 2.88 0.72
N LEU A 205 -13.65 3.05 -0.51
CA LEU A 205 -13.07 1.97 -1.30
C LEU A 205 -11.57 1.87 -1.01
N GLY A 206 -11.08 0.65 -0.76
CA GLY A 206 -9.69 0.44 -0.41
C GLY A 206 -9.32 1.01 0.97
N GLY A 207 -10.29 1.06 1.89
CA GLY A 207 -10.08 1.56 3.26
C GLY A 207 -9.22 0.62 4.13
N PRO A 208 -9.14 0.92 5.44
CA PRO A 208 -8.31 0.16 6.38
C PRO A 208 -8.53 -1.36 6.29
N ASN A 209 -7.44 -2.12 6.38
CA ASN A 209 -7.42 -3.58 6.35
C ASN A 209 -8.03 -4.24 5.09
N THR A 210 -8.09 -3.55 3.95
CA THR A 210 -8.53 -4.13 2.66
C THR A 210 -7.38 -4.33 1.68
N GLY A 211 -6.19 -3.82 1.99
CA GLY A 211 -4.98 -4.03 1.20
C GLY A 211 -4.56 -5.50 1.18
N VAL A 212 -3.81 -5.89 0.15
CA VAL A 212 -3.33 -7.26 -0.02
C VAL A 212 -1.84 -7.31 -0.33
N GLY A 213 -1.15 -8.23 0.36
CA GLY A 213 0.29 -8.48 0.18
C GLY A 213 0.61 -9.59 -0.83
N HIS A 214 -0.37 -10.43 -1.17
CA HIS A 214 -0.17 -11.66 -1.95
C HIS A 214 -0.99 -11.76 -3.23
N THR A 215 -2.07 -10.99 -3.38
CA THR A 215 -3.01 -11.08 -4.51
C THR A 215 -3.41 -9.69 -5.04
N SER A 216 -4.51 -9.61 -5.80
CA SER A 216 -5.03 -8.38 -6.41
C SER A 216 -6.01 -7.64 -5.52
N VAL A 217 -5.76 -6.34 -5.31
CA VAL A 217 -6.68 -5.44 -4.61
C VAL A 217 -8.01 -5.28 -5.35
N LEU A 218 -8.03 -5.46 -6.68
CA LEU A 218 -9.26 -5.38 -7.47
C LEU A 218 -10.32 -6.38 -6.99
N PHE A 219 -9.91 -7.56 -6.50
CA PHE A 219 -10.84 -8.53 -5.94
C PHE A 219 -11.53 -8.00 -4.67
N MET A 220 -10.79 -7.26 -3.84
CA MET A 220 -11.30 -6.62 -2.63
C MET A 220 -12.28 -5.51 -3.01
N LEU A 221 -11.87 -4.62 -3.92
CA LEU A 221 -12.70 -3.51 -4.42
C LEU A 221 -14.00 -4.00 -5.06
N GLU A 222 -13.97 -5.01 -5.92
CA GLU A 222 -15.19 -5.61 -6.48
C GLU A 222 -16.13 -6.17 -5.41
N SER A 223 -15.58 -6.66 -4.29
CA SER A 223 -16.39 -7.15 -3.18
C SER A 223 -16.98 -5.99 -2.37
N GLN A 224 -16.24 -4.90 -2.19
CA GLN A 224 -16.75 -3.66 -1.60
C GLN A 224 -17.85 -3.04 -2.46
N PHE A 225 -17.68 -2.94 -3.78
CA PHE A 225 -18.69 -2.39 -4.68
C PHE A 225 -20.04 -3.10 -4.55
N ARG A 226 -20.04 -4.43 -4.53
CA ARG A 226 -21.28 -5.21 -4.35
C ARG A 226 -21.92 -4.96 -2.99
N TYR A 227 -21.10 -4.87 -1.95
CA TYR A 227 -21.59 -4.61 -0.60
C TYR A 227 -22.18 -3.21 -0.47
N ILE A 228 -21.55 -2.20 -1.08
CA ILE A 228 -22.03 -0.82 -1.10
C ILE A 228 -23.33 -0.74 -1.90
N ALA A 229 -23.40 -1.35 -3.09
CA ALA A 229 -24.64 -1.39 -3.88
C ALA A 229 -25.80 -2.01 -3.08
N ALA A 230 -25.56 -3.15 -2.42
CA ALA A 230 -26.56 -3.78 -1.56
C ALA A 230 -26.95 -2.90 -0.35
N ALA A 231 -26.02 -2.11 0.21
CA ALA A 231 -26.33 -1.17 1.28
C ALA A 231 -27.23 -0.02 0.81
N LEU A 232 -26.99 0.50 -0.41
CA LEU A 232 -27.81 1.54 -1.02
C LEU A 232 -29.22 1.01 -1.34
N GLU A 233 -29.31 -0.16 -1.98
CA GLU A 233 -30.59 -0.84 -2.23
C GLU A 233 -31.38 -1.09 -0.94
N GLU A 234 -30.70 -1.50 0.14
CA GLU A 234 -31.34 -1.72 1.43
C GLU A 234 -31.81 -0.40 2.08
N THR A 235 -31.06 0.68 1.91
CA THR A 235 -31.43 2.03 2.38
C THR A 235 -32.75 2.47 1.75
N ASP A 236 -32.87 2.32 0.43
CA ASP A 236 -34.09 2.61 -0.32
C ASP A 236 -35.24 1.71 0.12
N ARG A 237 -34.98 0.39 0.25
CA ARG A 237 -35.99 -0.62 0.61
C ARG A 237 -36.67 -0.35 1.95
N ILE A 238 -35.92 0.14 2.94
CA ILE A 238 -36.45 0.41 4.30
C ILE A 238 -36.95 1.86 4.48
N GLY A 239 -36.85 2.69 3.44
CA GLY A 239 -37.18 4.12 3.49
C GLY A 239 -36.37 4.84 4.58
N ALA A 240 -35.06 4.66 4.57
CA ALA A 240 -34.12 5.42 5.39
C ALA A 240 -33.40 6.45 4.53
N ASP A 241 -32.99 7.57 5.11
CA ASP A 241 -32.22 8.61 4.41
C ASP A 241 -30.71 8.33 4.49
N ALA A 242 -30.28 7.61 5.52
CA ALA A 242 -28.91 7.14 5.63
C ALA A 242 -28.80 5.88 6.47
N LEU A 243 -27.73 5.11 6.22
CA LEU A 243 -27.24 4.07 7.10
C LEU A 243 -25.93 4.51 7.73
N VAL A 244 -25.76 4.21 9.02
CA VAL A 244 -24.49 4.36 9.74
C VAL A 244 -24.17 3.06 10.46
N VAL A 245 -22.93 2.59 10.34
CA VAL A 245 -22.53 1.35 11.02
C VAL A 245 -22.49 1.58 12.53
N ARG A 246 -22.97 0.59 13.28
CA ARG A 246 -22.90 0.58 14.75
C ARG A 246 -21.45 0.50 15.20
N GLU A 247 -21.07 1.30 16.20
CA GLU A 247 -19.72 1.29 16.78
C GLU A 247 -19.28 -0.12 17.20
N GLN A 248 -20.19 -0.88 17.82
CA GLN A 248 -19.91 -2.26 18.23
C GLN A 248 -19.60 -3.17 17.04
N ALA A 249 -20.28 -3.00 15.90
CA ALA A 249 -20.02 -3.79 14.70
C ALA A 249 -18.66 -3.46 14.08
N GLN A 250 -18.29 -2.18 14.06
CA GLN A 250 -16.95 -1.75 13.66
C GLN A 250 -15.89 -2.32 14.62
N HIS A 251 -16.07 -2.13 15.93
CA HIS A 251 -15.12 -2.57 16.95
C HIS A 251 -14.90 -4.08 16.93
N ARG A 252 -15.98 -4.88 16.87
CA ARG A 252 -15.87 -6.35 16.75
C ARG A 252 -15.06 -6.76 15.51
N PHE A 253 -15.32 -6.10 14.37
CA PHE A 253 -14.58 -6.37 13.15
C PHE A 253 -13.09 -6.02 13.30
N THR A 254 -12.77 -4.82 13.75
CA THR A 254 -11.39 -4.34 13.87
C THR A 254 -10.59 -5.15 14.88
N THR A 255 -11.18 -5.48 16.03
CA THR A 255 -10.52 -6.31 17.07
C THR A 255 -10.15 -7.69 16.53
N ARG A 256 -11.06 -8.33 15.79
CA ARG A 256 -10.78 -9.61 15.13
C ARG A 256 -9.64 -9.48 14.12
N ILE A 257 -9.66 -8.43 13.28
CA ILE A 257 -8.63 -8.21 12.26
C ILE A 257 -7.26 -7.94 12.88
N HIS A 258 -7.19 -7.16 13.95
CA HIS A 258 -5.94 -6.92 14.67
C HIS A 258 -5.40 -8.20 15.28
N HIS A 259 -6.26 -9.02 15.90
CA HIS A 259 -5.89 -10.32 16.44
C HIS A 259 -5.32 -11.24 15.33
N ASP A 260 -6.04 -11.41 14.22
CA ASP A 260 -5.62 -12.25 13.10
C ASP A 260 -4.31 -11.76 12.47
N SER A 261 -4.10 -10.43 12.43
CA SER A 261 -2.89 -9.84 11.89
C SER A 261 -1.67 -10.00 12.79
N ALA A 262 -1.85 -10.13 14.10
CA ALA A 262 -0.76 -10.07 15.08
C ALA A 262 0.29 -11.18 14.90
N ALA A 263 -0.09 -12.34 14.36
CA ALA A 263 0.81 -13.46 14.11
C ALA A 263 1.46 -13.44 12.71
N THR A 264 1.03 -12.53 11.84
CA THR A 264 1.48 -12.49 10.44
C THR A 264 2.91 -11.98 10.31
N THR A 265 3.54 -12.28 9.18
CA THR A 265 4.87 -11.75 8.86
C THR A 265 4.85 -10.25 8.56
N TRP A 266 3.69 -9.65 8.29
CA TRP A 266 3.57 -8.19 8.17
C TRP A 266 3.81 -7.48 9.50
N THR A 267 3.42 -8.10 10.62
CA THR A 267 3.61 -7.57 11.97
C THR A 267 4.89 -8.10 12.62
N ARG A 268 5.17 -9.41 12.53
CA ARG A 268 6.31 -10.07 13.19
C ARG A 268 7.52 -10.30 12.29
N GLY A 269 7.57 -9.65 11.13
CA GLY A 269 8.60 -9.91 10.13
C GLY A 269 9.95 -9.25 10.40
N GLY A 270 10.07 -8.40 11.43
CA GLY A 270 11.32 -7.74 11.79
C GLY A 270 11.70 -6.59 10.85
N CYS A 271 10.71 -5.87 10.33
CA CYS A 271 10.93 -4.69 9.48
C CYS A 271 9.97 -3.56 9.82
N HIS A 272 10.37 -2.33 9.51
CA HIS A 272 9.45 -1.21 9.41
C HIS A 272 8.85 -1.16 8.01
N SER A 273 7.52 -1.27 7.93
CA SER A 273 6.75 -1.22 6.68
C SER A 273 5.64 -0.18 6.81
N TRP A 274 5.16 0.33 5.67
CA TRP A 274 4.02 1.24 5.64
C TRP A 274 2.68 0.56 6.00
N TYR A 275 2.67 -0.76 6.21
CA TYR A 275 1.46 -1.48 6.61
C TYR A 275 1.04 -1.17 8.04
N LEU A 276 2.02 -0.84 8.89
CA LEU A 276 1.87 -0.65 10.32
C LEU A 276 1.75 0.84 10.65
N ASP A 277 0.92 1.19 11.63
CA ASP A 277 0.88 2.52 12.24
C ASP A 277 2.03 2.71 13.25
N ARG A 278 2.03 3.86 13.94
CA ARG A 278 3.07 4.21 14.93
C ARG A 278 3.08 3.27 16.14
N GLU A 279 1.95 2.64 16.45
CA GLU A 279 1.79 1.61 17.48
C GLU A 279 2.17 0.20 17.00
N GLY A 280 2.57 0.04 15.73
CA GLY A 280 2.92 -1.27 15.15
C GLY A 280 1.71 -2.12 14.78
N ILE A 281 0.50 -1.54 14.74
CA ILE A 281 -0.74 -2.22 14.39
C ILE A 281 -0.91 -2.18 12.87
N ASN A 282 -1.25 -3.33 12.27
CA ASN A 282 -1.56 -3.39 10.86
C ASN A 282 -2.92 -2.73 10.58
N ARG A 283 -2.89 -1.54 9.97
CA ARG A 283 -4.07 -0.80 9.51
C ARG A 283 -4.33 -0.94 8.01
N SER A 284 -3.42 -1.57 7.28
CA SER A 284 -3.44 -1.57 5.82
C SER A 284 -3.94 -2.88 5.22
N LEU A 285 -3.42 -4.02 5.70
CA LEU A 285 -3.57 -5.30 5.02
C LEU A 285 -4.66 -6.18 5.64
N TRP A 286 -5.39 -6.90 4.79
CA TRP A 286 -6.32 -7.96 5.14
C TRP A 286 -5.56 -9.22 5.60
N PRO A 287 -5.79 -9.73 6.82
CA PRO A 287 -5.00 -10.81 7.39
C PRO A 287 -5.53 -12.22 7.11
N GLY A 288 -6.16 -12.43 5.95
CA GLY A 288 -6.73 -13.72 5.61
C GLY A 288 -6.78 -13.98 4.11
N PRO A 289 -7.31 -15.13 3.70
CA PRO A 289 -7.59 -15.39 2.30
C PRO A 289 -8.67 -14.45 1.80
N THR A 290 -8.53 -13.96 0.57
CA THR A 290 -9.43 -12.91 0.06
C THR A 290 -10.84 -13.43 -0.22
N TRP A 291 -11.01 -14.73 -0.50
CA TRP A 291 -12.35 -15.32 -0.59
C TRP A 291 -13.16 -15.18 0.71
N ARG A 292 -12.52 -15.17 1.89
CA ARG A 292 -13.23 -14.91 3.16
C ARG A 292 -13.75 -13.48 3.22
N TYR A 293 -12.98 -12.51 2.72
CA TYR A 293 -13.45 -11.13 2.61
C TYR A 293 -14.67 -11.05 1.68
N ARG A 294 -14.65 -11.75 0.54
CA ARG A 294 -15.82 -11.84 -0.35
C ARG A 294 -17.03 -12.49 0.31
N LEU A 295 -16.85 -13.46 1.21
CA LEU A 295 -17.96 -14.01 2.00
C LEU A 295 -18.51 -12.98 2.99
N HIS A 296 -17.63 -12.26 3.71
CA HIS A 296 -18.05 -11.20 4.63
C HIS A 296 -18.81 -10.05 3.96
N THR A 297 -18.55 -9.81 2.68
CA THR A 297 -19.17 -8.74 1.88
C THR A 297 -20.23 -9.28 0.91
N ARG A 298 -20.54 -10.58 0.95
CA ARG A 298 -21.51 -11.20 0.03
C ARG A 298 -22.94 -10.75 0.29
N THR A 299 -23.28 -10.55 1.55
CA THR A 299 -24.61 -10.18 2.01
C THR A 299 -24.51 -8.93 2.86
N PHE A 300 -25.36 -7.94 2.57
CA PHE A 300 -25.52 -6.79 3.43
C PHE A 300 -26.32 -7.20 4.67
N ASP A 301 -25.79 -6.92 5.86
CA ASP A 301 -26.39 -7.29 7.14
C ASP A 301 -26.80 -6.03 7.89
N LEU A 302 -28.09 -5.70 7.80
CA LEU A 302 -28.70 -4.54 8.44
C LEU A 302 -28.54 -4.56 9.97
N HIS A 303 -28.31 -5.72 10.61
CA HIS A 303 -28.04 -5.80 12.05
C HIS A 303 -26.71 -5.12 12.45
N ASN A 304 -25.84 -4.80 11.50
CA ASN A 304 -24.65 -4.00 11.77
C ASN A 304 -24.91 -2.48 11.66
N TYR A 305 -26.08 -2.05 11.19
CA TYR A 305 -26.37 -0.66 10.84
C TYR A 305 -27.58 -0.07 11.57
N THR A 306 -27.47 1.21 11.90
CA THR A 306 -28.59 2.02 12.36
C THR A 306 -29.09 2.83 11.18
N SER A 307 -30.40 2.78 10.92
CA SER A 307 -31.04 3.66 9.96
C SER A 307 -31.29 5.03 10.56
N ILE A 308 -31.07 6.05 9.74
CA ILE A 308 -31.38 7.44 10.05
C ILE A 308 -32.51 7.85 9.13
N ARG A 309 -33.53 8.46 9.71
CA ARG A 309 -34.54 9.22 8.97
C ARG A 309 -34.32 10.69 9.26
N ALA A 310 -34.24 11.51 8.23
CA ALA A 310 -34.27 12.95 8.36
C ALA A 310 -35.62 13.32 8.97
N SER A 311 -35.58 14.08 10.06
CA SER A 311 -36.79 14.73 10.56
C SER A 311 -37.22 15.75 9.51
N ALA A 312 -38.51 15.84 9.18
CA ALA A 312 -39.04 16.75 8.17
C ALA A 312 -38.95 18.26 8.54
N GLY A 313 -37.97 18.67 9.36
CA GLY A 313 -37.88 20.01 9.94
C GLY A 313 -36.47 20.62 10.05
N ASP A 314 -35.41 19.97 9.55
CA ASP A 314 -34.03 20.53 9.58
C ASP A 314 -33.58 21.06 8.20
N SER A 315 -34.52 21.56 7.39
CA SER A 315 -34.23 22.23 6.11
C SER A 315 -34.02 23.75 6.25
N ASP A 316 -33.67 24.26 7.43
CA ASP A 316 -33.28 25.65 7.61
C ASP A 316 -31.76 25.76 7.74
N GLY A 317 -31.12 26.22 6.66
CA GLY A 317 -29.76 26.78 6.74
C GLY A 317 -28.63 25.94 6.14
N VAL A 318 -28.80 25.42 4.93
CA VAL A 318 -27.64 25.29 4.03
C VAL A 318 -27.88 26.25 2.87
N ASP A 319 -27.41 27.48 3.02
CA ASP A 319 -27.33 28.40 1.90
C ASP A 319 -26.51 27.75 0.78
N PRO A 320 -26.98 27.80 -0.47
CA PRO A 320 -26.20 27.30 -1.59
C PRO A 320 -24.87 28.06 -1.64
N VAL A 321 -23.77 27.31 -1.62
CA VAL A 321 -22.44 27.86 -1.86
C VAL A 321 -22.44 28.50 -3.26
N GLU A 322 -22.51 29.83 -3.31
CA GLU A 322 -22.31 30.57 -4.55
C GLU A 322 -20.92 30.26 -5.12
N PRO A 323 -20.78 30.10 -6.45
CA PRO A 323 -19.49 29.95 -7.08
C PRO A 323 -18.71 31.28 -6.98
N GLY A 324 -17.85 31.37 -5.97
CA GLY A 324 -16.99 32.53 -5.74
C GLY A 324 -16.14 32.86 -6.97
N HIS A 325 -16.37 34.06 -7.50
CA HIS A 325 -15.53 34.73 -8.48
C HIS A 325 -14.06 34.69 -8.08
N GLN A 326 -13.20 34.25 -9.01
CA GLN A 326 -11.77 34.50 -8.96
C GLN A 326 -11.52 36.02 -8.90
N ARG A 327 -11.12 36.52 -7.74
CA ARG A 327 -10.40 37.80 -7.67
C ARG A 327 -8.93 37.53 -7.90
N THR A 328 -8.46 37.96 -9.06
CA THR A 328 -7.04 38.20 -9.35
C THR A 328 -6.47 39.18 -8.34
N GLY A 329 -5.47 38.74 -7.59
CA GLY A 329 -4.70 39.56 -6.65
C GLY A 329 -3.25 39.10 -6.67
N THR A 330 -2.40 39.97 -7.19
CA THR A 330 -0.96 39.79 -7.46
C THR A 330 -0.13 39.90 -6.18
N SER A 331 0.97 39.12 -6.11
CA SER A 331 2.19 39.33 -5.31
C SER A 331 2.04 39.14 -3.78
N THR A 332 2.93 38.51 -3.03
CA THR A 332 4.40 38.46 -3.07
C THR A 332 4.94 37.13 -2.53
N ALA A 333 6.12 36.75 -3.02
CA ALA A 333 6.92 35.62 -2.56
C ALA A 333 7.35 35.76 -1.09
N THR A 334 7.30 34.66 -0.34
CA THR A 334 8.02 34.51 0.92
C THR A 334 8.80 33.20 0.88
N THR A 335 10.11 33.37 0.79
CA THR A 335 11.17 32.39 1.00
C THR A 335 11.02 31.75 2.38
N PHE A 336 11.23 30.43 2.49
CA PHE A 336 11.46 29.77 3.76
C PHE A 336 12.82 29.07 3.70
N ASP A 337 13.69 29.51 4.62
CA ASP A 337 14.94 28.86 5.03
C ASP A 337 14.70 27.45 5.59
#